data_AF-A0A6G9QNV0-F1
#
_entry.id   AF-A0A6G9QNV0-F1
#
_cell.length_a   1.000
_cell.length_b   1.000
_cell.length_c   1.000
_cell.angle_alpha   90.00
_cell.angle_beta   90.00
_cell.angle_gamma   90.00
#
_symmetry.space_group_name_H-M   'P 1'
#
loop_
_entity.id
_entity.type
_entity.pdbx_description
1 polymer ?
#
loop_
_entity_poly.entity_id
_entity_poly.type
_entity_poly.pdbx_seq_one_letter_code
_entity_poly.pdbx_strand_id
1 'polypeptide(L)'
;MAITDTEFHQLADEIFSAIDSAIDKAIDEQDADVDVNYSGNVVQLTFEDGSQIVINKQEPLHEIWLATRTGGYHFTYQDGQWLDTRNNLAFIPFVLDAIAKQGGIVINI
;
A
#
# COMPACT_ATOMS: atom_id res chain seq x y z
N MET A 1 -1.19 -21.56 -10.54
CA MET A 1 -2.22 -20.95 -11.42
C MET A 1 -2.15 -19.45 -11.19
N ALA A 2 -2.36 -18.63 -12.21
CA ALA A 2 -2.57 -17.21 -12.01
C ALA A 2 -3.90 -17.01 -11.24
N ILE A 3 -3.94 -16.02 -10.36
CA ILE A 3 -5.17 -15.65 -9.65
C ILE A 3 -6.23 -15.17 -10.64
N THR A 4 -7.50 -15.34 -10.29
CA THR A 4 -8.63 -14.79 -11.05
C THR A 4 -8.81 -13.31 -10.75
N ASP A 5 -9.53 -12.57 -11.61
CA ASP A 5 -9.85 -11.16 -11.37
C ASP A 5 -10.56 -10.96 -10.01
N THR A 6 -11.51 -11.84 -9.67
CA THR A 6 -12.23 -11.77 -8.40
C THR A 6 -11.31 -11.99 -7.20
N GLU A 7 -10.40 -12.97 -7.27
CA GLU A 7 -9.40 -13.19 -6.23
C GLU A 7 -8.44 -12.01 -6.11
N PHE A 8 -7.99 -11.44 -7.24
CA PHE A 8 -7.15 -10.24 -7.26
C PHE A 8 -7.81 -9.07 -6.53
N HIS A 9 -9.07 -8.77 -6.86
CA HIS A 9 -9.83 -7.69 -6.23
C HIS A 9 -9.97 -7.91 -4.73
N GLN A 10 -10.37 -9.12 -4.32
CA GLN A 10 -10.55 -9.44 -2.91
C GLN A 10 -9.23 -9.27 -2.13
N LEU A 11 -8.13 -9.85 -2.62
CA LEU A 11 -6.83 -9.79 -1.95
C LEU A 11 -6.26 -8.36 -1.88
N ALA A 12 -6.45 -7.56 -2.93
CA ALA A 12 -5.99 -6.17 -2.94
C ALA A 12 -6.84 -5.29 -2.02
N ASP A 13 -8.17 -5.47 -2.02
CA ASP A 13 -9.09 -4.71 -1.16
C ASP A 13 -8.85 -5.02 0.32
N GLU A 14 -8.60 -6.28 0.68
CA GLU A 14 -8.24 -6.67 2.05
C GLU A 14 -7.01 -5.89 2.56
N ILE A 15 -5.97 -5.75 1.73
CA ILE A 15 -4.77 -4.98 2.08
C ILE A 15 -5.07 -3.50 2.22
N PHE A 16 -5.85 -2.94 1.30
CA PHE A 16 -6.13 -1.50 1.29
C PHE A 16 -6.97 -1.11 2.50
N SER A 17 -8.01 -1.89 2.83
CA SER A 17 -8.81 -1.68 4.05
C SER A 17 -7.98 -1.82 5.32
N ALA A 18 -6.99 -2.72 5.34
CA ALA A 18 -6.12 -2.90 6.49
C ALA A 18 -5.15 -1.70 6.67
N ILE A 19 -4.60 -1.15 5.58
CA ILE A 19 -3.82 0.10 5.60
C ILE A 19 -4.69 1.26 6.08
N ASP A 20 -5.90 1.41 5.55
CA ASP A 20 -6.85 2.46 5.91
C ASP A 20 -7.12 2.48 7.42
N SER A 21 -7.52 1.33 7.95
CA SER A 21 -7.82 1.14 9.38
C SER A 21 -6.60 1.44 10.26
N ALA A 22 -5.40 1.11 9.78
CA ALA A 22 -4.16 1.34 10.52
C ALA A 22 -3.72 2.82 10.49
N ILE A 23 -4.03 3.54 9.41
CA ILE A 23 -3.81 5.00 9.31
C ILE A 23 -4.82 5.76 10.19
N ASP A 24 -6.10 5.42 10.14
CA ASP A 24 -7.12 6.01 11.01
C ASP A 24 -6.72 5.91 12.48
N LYS A 25 -6.24 4.73 12.89
CA LYS A 25 -5.73 4.50 14.24
C LYS A 25 -4.50 5.37 14.55
N ALA A 26 -3.61 5.58 13.58
CA ALA A 26 -2.44 6.43 13.77
C ALA A 26 -2.81 7.91 13.90
N ILE A 27 -3.83 8.38 13.17
CA ILE A 27 -4.39 9.73 13.32
C ILE A 27 -4.88 9.92 14.77
N ASP A 28 -5.65 8.96 15.29
CA ASP A 28 -6.20 9.03 16.63
C ASP A 28 -5.15 8.89 17.76
N GLU A 29 -4.19 7.97 17.61
CA GLU A 29 -3.25 7.61 18.69
C GLU A 29 -1.91 8.35 18.64
N GLN A 30 -1.48 8.80 17.45
CA GLN A 30 -0.16 9.42 17.23
C GLN A 30 -0.27 10.90 16.80
N ASP A 31 -1.47 11.47 16.75
CA ASP A 31 -1.71 12.84 16.23
C ASP A 31 -1.14 12.99 14.81
N ALA A 32 -1.29 11.94 13.99
CA ALA A 32 -0.73 11.90 12.65
C ALA A 32 -1.49 12.82 11.69
N ASP A 33 -0.76 13.65 10.94
CA ASP A 33 -1.31 14.44 9.84
C ASP A 33 -1.08 13.72 8.49
N VAL A 34 -2.03 12.84 8.15
CA VAL A 34 -2.04 12.08 6.89
C VAL A 34 -3.40 12.23 6.22
N ASP A 35 -3.41 12.76 5.01
CA ASP A 35 -4.60 12.80 4.15
C ASP A 35 -4.65 11.54 3.26
N VAL A 36 -5.79 10.84 3.32
CA VAL A 36 -6.03 9.61 2.55
C VAL A 36 -7.07 9.89 1.48
N ASN A 37 -6.69 9.73 0.21
CA ASN A 37 -7.58 9.94 -0.92
C ASN A 37 -7.76 8.66 -1.75
N TYR A 38 -9.02 8.25 -1.93
CA TYR A 38 -9.40 7.13 -2.78
C TYR A 38 -9.96 7.64 -4.11
N SER A 39 -9.36 7.18 -5.20
CA SER A 39 -9.82 7.47 -6.56
C SER A 39 -9.81 6.20 -7.42
N GLY A 40 -10.96 5.52 -7.46
CA GLY A 40 -11.11 4.24 -8.17
C GLY A 40 -10.14 3.19 -7.62
N ASN A 41 -9.14 2.84 -8.42
CA ASN A 41 -8.12 1.85 -8.07
C ASN A 41 -6.88 2.43 -7.40
N VAL A 42 -6.89 3.72 -7.07
CA VAL A 42 -5.75 4.44 -6.51
C VAL A 42 -6.06 4.85 -5.07
N VAL A 43 -5.12 4.61 -4.17
CA VAL A 43 -5.05 5.17 -2.83
C VAL A 43 -3.85 6.09 -2.78
N GLN A 44 -4.05 7.33 -2.39
CA GLN A 44 -2.98 8.29 -2.21
C GLN A 44 -2.93 8.70 -0.73
N LEU A 45 -1.77 8.53 -0.13
CA LEU A 45 -1.43 9.04 1.19
C LEU A 45 -0.60 10.30 1.00
N THR A 46 -1.03 11.41 1.59
CA THR A 46 -0.27 12.67 1.62
C THR A 46 0.11 12.97 3.05
N PHE A 47 1.40 13.12 3.32
CA PHE A 47 1.93 13.39 4.66
C PHE A 47 2.09 14.89 4.90
N GLU A 48 2.27 15.28 6.16
CA GLU A 48 2.49 16.67 6.60
C GLU A 48 3.56 17.42 5.79
N ASP A 49 4.66 16.75 5.42
CA ASP A 49 5.75 17.33 4.63
C ASP A 49 5.42 17.51 3.13
N GLY A 50 4.19 17.16 2.72
CA GLY A 50 3.70 17.17 1.34
C GLY A 50 4.19 15.99 0.50
N SER A 51 5.01 15.08 1.06
CA SER A 51 5.40 13.85 0.37
C SER A 51 4.21 12.91 0.25
N GLN A 52 4.25 12.08 -0.79
CA GLN A 52 3.14 11.19 -1.13
C GLN A 52 3.60 9.74 -1.23
N ILE A 53 2.70 8.84 -0.86
CA ILE A 53 2.73 7.43 -1.24
C ILE A 53 1.47 7.15 -2.04
N VAL A 54 1.62 6.54 -3.22
CA VAL A 54 0.50 6.20 -4.10
C VAL A 54 0.48 4.69 -4.29
N ILE A 55 -0.63 4.05 -3.97
CA ILE A 55 -0.89 2.62 -4.13
C ILE A 55 -1.93 2.45 -5.22
N ASN A 56 -1.68 1.62 -6.23
CA ASN A 56 -2.62 1.39 -7.33
C ASN A 56 -2.85 -0.11 -7.57
N LYS A 57 -4.12 -0.50 -7.70
CA LYS A 57 -4.52 -1.81 -8.23
C LYS A 57 -4.40 -1.78 -9.75
N GLN A 58 -3.41 -2.47 -10.29
CA GLN A 58 -3.22 -2.61 -11.73
C GLN A 58 -3.93 -3.88 -12.22
N GLU A 59 -5.24 -3.79 -12.38
CA GLU A 59 -6.13 -4.90 -12.75
C GLU A 59 -5.65 -5.71 -13.96
N PRO A 60 -5.22 -5.11 -15.10
CA PRO A 60 -4.84 -5.89 -16.29
C PRO A 60 -3.60 -6.77 -16.07
N LEU A 61 -2.81 -6.50 -15.03
CA LEU A 61 -1.59 -7.23 -14.71
C LEU A 61 -1.71 -8.07 -13.44
N HIS A 62 -2.82 -7.96 -12.69
CA HIS A 62 -2.96 -8.49 -11.33
C HIS A 62 -1.80 -8.07 -10.41
N GLU A 63 -1.40 -6.80 -10.52
CA GLU A 63 -0.31 -6.22 -9.73
C GLU A 63 -0.81 -5.14 -8.77
N ILE A 64 -0.10 -4.98 -7.66
CA ILE A 64 -0.17 -3.77 -6.83
C ILE A 64 1.06 -2.93 -7.16
N TRP A 65 0.84 -1.67 -7.55
CA TRP A 65 1.90 -0.71 -7.79
C TRP A 65 2.02 0.24 -6.61
N LEU A 66 3.24 0.52 -6.18
CA LEU A 66 3.55 1.43 -5.09
C LEU A 66 4.53 2.49 -5.58
N ALA A 67 4.13 3.75 -5.53
CA ALA A 67 5.01 4.89 -5.75
C ALA A 67 5.35 5.53 -4.40
N THR A 68 6.62 5.74 -4.14
CA THR A 68 7.16 6.41 -2.95
C THR A 68 8.11 7.52 -3.39
N ARG A 69 8.55 8.37 -2.45
CA ARG A 69 9.63 9.34 -2.67
C ARG A 69 10.93 8.70 -3.17
N THR A 70 11.15 7.41 -2.86
CA THR A 70 12.39 6.69 -3.20
C THR A 70 12.32 5.92 -4.52
N GLY A 71 11.13 5.73 -5.10
CA GLY A 71 10.96 4.97 -6.32
C GLY A 71 9.59 4.30 -6.44
N GLY A 72 9.42 3.58 -7.56
CA GLY A 72 8.24 2.79 -7.89
C GLY A 72 8.52 1.28 -7.87
N TYR A 73 7.57 0.53 -7.34
CA TYR A 73 7.65 -0.91 -7.07
C TYR A 73 6.37 -1.61 -7.53
N HIS A 74 6.51 -2.82 -8.08
CA HIS A 74 5.39 -3.60 -8.59
C HIS A 74 5.38 -4.96 -7.90
N PHE A 75 4.23 -5.32 -7.34
CA PHE A 75 4.06 -6.53 -6.55
C PHE A 75 3.08 -7.47 -7.25
N THR A 76 3.46 -8.73 -7.35
CA THR A 76 2.61 -9.82 -7.88
C THR A 76 2.26 -10.79 -6.75
N TYR A 77 1.09 -11.42 -6.83
CA TYR A 77 0.70 -12.41 -5.84
C TYR A 77 1.27 -13.80 -6.18
N GLN A 78 2.09 -14.33 -5.29
CA GLN A 78 2.76 -15.62 -5.43
C GLN A 78 2.77 -16.33 -4.07
N ASP A 79 2.38 -17.60 -4.04
CA ASP A 79 2.43 -18.46 -2.85
C ASP A 79 1.82 -17.85 -1.57
N GLY A 80 0.72 -17.10 -1.73
CA GLY A 80 0.02 -16.48 -0.60
C GLY A 80 0.53 -15.08 -0.21
N GLN A 81 1.47 -14.50 -0.98
CA GLN A 81 2.13 -13.25 -0.64
C GLN A 81 2.24 -12.32 -1.84
N TRP A 82 2.20 -11.01 -1.59
CA TRP A 82 2.52 -9.98 -2.57
C TRP A 82 4.02 -9.71 -2.56
N LEU A 83 4.71 -10.07 -3.64
CA LEU A 83 6.17 -10.00 -3.76
C LEU A 83 6.60 -9.05 -4.86
N ASP A 84 7.59 -8.21 -4.57
CA ASP A 84 8.19 -7.31 -5.55
C ASP A 84 8.86 -8.10 -6.69
N THR A 85 8.53 -7.70 -7.91
CA THR A 85 8.97 -8.38 -9.14
C THR A 85 10.48 -8.33 -9.39
N ARG A 86 11.25 -7.47 -8.69
CA ARG A 86 12.69 -7.30 -8.90
C ARG A 86 13.51 -8.00 -7.81
N ASN A 87 13.06 -7.99 -6.57
CA ASN A 87 13.86 -8.44 -5.43
C ASN A 87 13.15 -9.42 -4.47
N ASN A 88 11.89 -9.81 -4.76
CA ASN A 88 11.07 -10.70 -3.94
C ASN A 88 10.82 -10.21 -2.50
N LEU A 89 10.93 -8.91 -2.23
CA LEU A 89 10.52 -8.35 -0.95
C LEU A 89 8.99 -8.31 -0.84
N ALA A 90 8.48 -8.59 0.36
CA ALA A 90 7.04 -8.62 0.60
C ALA A 90 6.46 -7.19 0.69
N PHE A 91 5.26 -7.01 0.14
CA PHE A 91 4.56 -5.72 0.09
C PHE A 91 4.33 -5.09 1.46
N ILE A 92 3.76 -5.83 2.42
CA ILE A 92 3.37 -5.31 3.74
C ILE A 92 4.56 -4.69 4.49
N PRO A 93 5.67 -5.41 4.75
CA PRO A 93 6.81 -4.80 5.45
C PRO A 93 7.41 -3.63 4.65
N PHE A 94 7.34 -3.67 3.31
CA PHE A 94 7.82 -2.59 2.47
C PHE A 94 7.00 -1.31 2.60
N VAL A 95 5.66 -1.40 2.50
CA VAL A 95 4.79 -0.23 2.61
C VAL A 95 4.80 0.36 4.02
N LEU A 96 4.89 -0.48 5.05
CA LEU A 96 5.04 -0.03 6.44
C LEU A 96 6.33 0.78 6.64
N ASP A 97 7.46 0.29 6.13
CA ASP A 97 8.74 0.99 6.20
C ASP A 97 8.71 2.31 5.40
N ALA A 98 8.06 2.33 4.24
CA ALA A 98 7.89 3.53 3.44
C ALA A 98 7.04 4.59 4.17
N ILE A 99 5.91 4.20 4.77
CA ILE A 99 5.04 5.07 5.56
C ILE A 99 5.81 5.62 6.78
N ALA A 100 6.58 4.79 7.48
CA ALA A 100 7.38 5.25 8.61
C ALA A 100 8.46 6.26 8.19
N LYS A 101 9.14 6.02 7.06
CA LYS A 101 10.20 6.90 6.56
C LYS A 101 9.71 8.24 6.00
N GLN A 102 8.50 8.29 5.44
CA GLN A 102 7.95 9.50 4.84
C GLN A 102 6.99 10.23 5.76
N GLY A 103 6.08 9.51 6.42
CA GLY A 103 5.08 10.08 7.31
C GLY A 103 5.51 10.22 8.76
N GLY A 104 6.63 9.60 9.16
CA GLY A 104 7.08 9.64 10.56
C GLY A 104 6.19 8.86 11.53
N ILE A 105 5.23 8.08 11.01
CA ILE A 105 4.27 7.30 11.80
C ILE A 105 4.55 5.81 11.70
N VAL A 106 4.28 5.08 12.77
CA VAL A 106 4.41 3.62 12.78
C VAL A 106 3.02 3.01 12.85
N ILE A 107 2.66 2.27 11.81
CA ILE A 107 1.38 1.55 11.74
C ILE A 107 1.62 0.03 11.75
N ASN A 108 0.62 -0.75 12.16
CA ASN A 108 0.72 -2.20 12.26
C ASN A 108 -0.52 -2.85 11.62
N ILE A 109 -0.29 -3.94 10.89
CA ILE A 109 -1.30 -4.71 10.15
C ILE A 109 -1.02 -6.20 10.27
#